data_AF-A0A967DXK2-F1
#
_entry.id   AF-A0A967DXK2-F1
#
_cell.length_a   1.000
_cell.length_b   1.000
_cell.length_c   1.000
_cell.angle_alpha   90.00
_cell.angle_beta   90.00
_cell.angle_gamma   90.00
#
_symmetry.space_group_name_H-M   'P 1'
#
loop_
_entity.id
_entity.type
_entity.pdbx_description
1 polymer ?
#
loop_
_entity_poly.entity_id
_entity_poly.type
_entity_poly.pdbx_seq_one_letter_code
_entity_poly.pdbx_strand_id
1 'polypeptide(L)'
;EILRTMGRLWSDFPLLVRLLKAWRRGRYRGLSGRTILSLAGALLYVVSPIDLLPDFIPGVGFIDDAAVLALLLHSLAQDLASFRVWEQGRGNV
;
A
#
# COMPACT_ATOMS: atom_id res chain seq x y z
N GLU A 1 -2.46 6.16 -21.38
CA GLU A 1 -1.76 5.25 -20.44
C GLU A 1 -2.04 5.57 -18.96
N ILE A 2 -1.58 6.72 -18.45
CA ILE A 2 -1.50 7.05 -17.01
C ILE A 2 -2.86 6.97 -16.29
N LEU A 3 -3.94 7.49 -16.89
CA LEU A 3 -5.28 7.44 -16.30
C LEU A 3 -5.77 6.01 -16.02
N ARG A 4 -5.40 5.03 -16.86
CA ARG A 4 -5.74 3.61 -16.65
C ARG A 4 -4.94 3.02 -15.49
N THR A 5 -3.67 3.38 -15.38
CA THR A 5 -2.81 2.95 -14.27
C THR A 5 -3.35 3.52 -12.96
N MET A 6 -3.67 4.82 -12.93
CA MET A 6 -4.24 5.50 -11.76
C MET A 6 -5.55 4.84 -11.28
N GLY A 7 -6.48 4.53 -12.18
CA GLY A 7 -7.72 3.83 -11.81
C GLY A 7 -7.49 2.43 -11.20
N ARG A 8 -6.43 1.74 -11.63
CA ARG A 8 -6.03 0.44 -11.06
C ARG A 8 -5.46 0.60 -9.65
N LEU A 9 -4.61 1.58 -9.42
CA LEU A 9 -4.04 1.91 -8.11
C LEU A 9 -5.14 2.20 -7.08
N TRP A 10 -6.15 2.98 -7.46
CA TRP A 10 -7.32 3.24 -6.60
C TRP A 10 -8.11 1.97 -6.25
N SER A 11 -8.19 1.03 -7.19
CA SER A 11 -8.88 -0.26 -6.97
C SER A 11 -8.09 -1.21 -6.06
N ASP A 12 -6.76 -1.07 -6.02
CA ASP A 12 -5.89 -1.91 -5.20
C ASP A 12 -5.71 -1.36 -3.78
N PHE A 13 -6.06 -0.10 -3.51
CA PHE A 13 -5.99 0.50 -2.18
C PHE A 13 -6.77 -0.29 -1.10
N PRO A 14 -8.05 -0.67 -1.31
CA PRO A 14 -8.75 -1.54 -0.36
C PRO A 14 -8.09 -2.90 -0.18
N LEU A 15 -7.44 -3.42 -1.22
CA LEU A 15 -6.75 -4.71 -1.20
C LEU A 15 -5.50 -4.64 -0.31
N LEU A 16 -4.73 -3.55 -0.39
CA LEU A 16 -3.59 -3.26 0.49
C LEU A 16 -4.01 -3.21 1.98
N VAL A 17 -5.12 -2.54 2.28
CA VAL A 17 -5.65 -2.47 3.65
C VAL A 17 -6.07 -3.86 4.16
N ARG A 18 -6.67 -4.68 3.30
CA ARG A 18 -7.06 -6.07 3.64
C ARG A 18 -5.84 -6.96 3.84
N LEU A 19 -4.83 -6.83 3.01
CA LEU A 19 -3.53 -7.49 3.13
C LEU A 19 -2.87 -7.16 4.48
N LEU A 20 -2.78 -5.88 4.83
CA LEU A 20 -2.22 -5.45 6.12
C LEU A 20 -3.02 -6.01 7.30
N LYS A 21 -4.37 -5.99 7.23
CA LYS A 21 -5.23 -6.59 8.26
C LYS A 21 -5.06 -8.11 8.34
N ALA A 22 -4.90 -8.80 7.22
CA ALA A 22 -4.69 -10.25 7.16
C ALA A 22 -3.33 -10.63 7.75
N TRP A 23 -2.28 -9.88 7.44
CA TRP A 23 -0.95 -10.06 8.00
C TRP A 23 -0.93 -9.78 9.51
N ARG A 24 -1.53 -8.66 9.96
CA ARG A 24 -1.61 -8.31 11.39
C ARG A 24 -2.34 -9.38 12.21
N ARG A 25 -3.36 -10.02 11.65
CA ARG A 25 -4.10 -11.12 12.29
C ARG A 25 -3.37 -12.47 12.20
N GLY A 26 -2.15 -12.51 11.65
CA GLY A 26 -1.38 -13.75 11.43
C GLY A 26 -1.99 -14.67 10.37
N ARG A 27 -3.03 -14.21 9.66
CA ARG A 27 -3.80 -15.04 8.72
C ARG A 27 -3.08 -15.22 7.38
N TYR A 28 -2.27 -14.26 6.98
CA TYR A 28 -1.46 -14.28 5.76
C TYR A 28 0.00 -13.90 6.09
N ARG A 29 0.95 -14.78 5.78
CA ARG A 29 2.39 -14.55 6.01
C ARG A 29 3.22 -14.65 4.71
N GLY A 30 2.58 -14.46 3.57
CA GLY A 30 3.26 -14.45 2.26
C GLY A 30 4.20 -13.26 2.07
N LEU A 31 4.19 -12.28 2.98
CA LEU A 31 5.02 -11.08 2.95
C LEU A 31 6.03 -11.04 4.10
N SER A 32 7.23 -10.55 3.79
CA SER A 32 8.26 -10.26 4.78
C SER A 32 7.81 -9.13 5.71
N GLY A 33 8.31 -9.12 6.95
CA GLY A 33 8.05 -8.03 7.90
C GLY A 33 8.52 -6.66 7.40
N ARG A 34 9.62 -6.63 6.62
CA ARG A 34 10.12 -5.40 5.97
C ARG A 34 9.12 -4.86 4.95
N THR A 35 8.56 -5.73 4.12
CA THR A 35 7.55 -5.36 3.11
C THR A 35 6.31 -4.77 3.77
N ILE A 36 5.87 -5.36 4.89
CA ILE A 36 4.72 -4.85 5.65
C ILE A 36 5.02 -3.52 6.32
N LEU A 37 6.24 -3.34 6.84
CA LEU A 37 6.65 -2.07 7.42
C LEU A 37 6.64 -0.95 6.38
N SER A 38 7.19 -1.19 5.18
CA SER A 38 7.14 -0.23 4.07
C SER A 38 5.71 0.07 3.62
N LEU A 39 4.86 -0.96 3.53
CA LEU A 39 3.44 -0.79 3.20
C LEU A 39 2.69 0.03 4.25
N ALA A 40 2.92 -0.25 5.54
CA ALA A 40 2.31 0.49 6.63
C ALA A 40 2.75 1.97 6.62
N GLY A 41 4.05 2.23 6.39
CA GLY A 41 4.58 3.58 6.25
C GLY A 41 3.95 4.35 5.09
N ALA A 42 3.84 3.72 3.92
CA ALA A 42 3.22 4.34 2.75
C ALA A 42 1.71 4.59 2.95
N LEU A 43 0.97 3.67 3.58
CA LEU A 43 -0.44 3.87 3.89
C LEU A 43 -0.66 4.96 4.93
N LEU A 44 0.18 5.02 5.97
CA LEU A 44 0.14 6.07 6.98
C LEU A 44 0.38 7.44 6.35
N TYR A 45 1.36 7.52 5.43
CA TYR A 45 1.65 8.72 4.66
C TYR A 45 0.44 9.18 3.82
N VAL A 46 -0.26 8.25 3.15
CA VAL A 46 -1.46 8.56 2.33
C VAL A 46 -2.65 9.00 3.19
N VAL A 47 -2.85 8.39 4.35
CA VAL A 47 -4.01 8.65 5.22
C VAL A 47 -3.82 9.90 6.09
N SER A 48 -2.58 10.21 6.47
CA SER A 48 -2.25 11.43 7.21
C SER A 48 -1.03 12.11 6.60
N PRO A 49 -1.21 12.96 5.56
CA PRO A 49 -0.14 13.83 5.07
C PRO A 49 0.23 14.94 6.07
N ILE A 50 -0.34 14.97 7.29
CA ILE A 50 -0.33 16.15 8.18
C ILE A 50 0.36 15.90 9.54
N ASP A 51 0.46 14.66 10.03
CA ASP A 51 0.72 14.46 11.48
C ASP A 51 2.06 13.79 11.86
N LEU A 52 3.05 13.77 10.95
CA LEU A 52 4.40 13.25 11.26
C LEU A 52 5.54 14.24 11.00
N LEU A 53 5.21 15.45 10.56
CA LEU A 53 6.15 16.56 10.49
C LEU A 53 5.74 17.58 11.56
N PRO A 54 6.25 17.45 12.80
CA PRO A 54 6.32 18.63 13.65
C PRO A 54 7.32 19.58 12.99
N ASP A 55 6.78 20.58 12.28
CA ASP A 55 7.30 21.95 12.19
C ASP A 55 8.66 22.27 11.50
N PHE A 56 9.11 21.54 10.46
CA PHE A 56 10.35 21.93 9.75
C PHE A 56 10.34 21.63 8.24
N ILE A 57 9.98 22.61 7.41
CA ILE A 57 10.64 23.01 6.13
C ILE A 57 9.64 23.83 5.28
N PRO A 58 9.80 25.17 5.18
CA PRO A 58 9.10 25.96 4.19
C PRO A 58 9.78 25.80 2.81
N GLY A 59 9.04 25.36 1.78
CA GLY A 59 9.43 25.56 0.38
C GLY A 59 9.89 24.34 -0.43
N VAL A 60 9.91 23.13 0.12
CA VAL A 60 10.28 21.91 -0.64
C VAL A 60 9.39 20.75 -0.21
N GLY A 61 8.73 20.06 -1.15
CA GLY A 61 8.34 18.66 -0.91
C GLY A 61 6.85 18.30 -0.99
N PHE A 62 6.16 18.64 -2.07
CA PHE A 62 4.79 18.13 -2.33
C PHE A 62 4.69 17.15 -3.52
N ILE A 63 5.78 16.95 -4.27
CA ILE A 63 5.76 16.17 -5.54
C ILE A 63 6.30 14.74 -5.37
N ASP A 64 7.12 14.48 -4.33
CA ASP A 64 7.80 13.19 -4.15
C ASP A 64 6.86 12.03 -3.75
N ASP A 65 5.66 12.36 -3.28
CA ASP A 65 4.87 11.44 -2.47
C ASP A 65 3.95 10.50 -3.27
N ALA A 66 3.35 11.03 -4.34
CA ALA A 66 2.60 10.21 -5.29
C ALA A 66 3.53 9.26 -6.05
N ALA A 67 4.80 9.65 -6.25
CA ALA A 67 5.82 8.82 -6.88
C ALA A 67 6.21 7.66 -5.97
N VAL A 68 6.43 7.90 -4.67
CA VAL A 68 6.71 6.85 -3.67
C VAL A 68 5.56 5.85 -3.58
N LEU A 69 4.30 6.31 -3.51
CA LEU A 69 3.14 5.42 -3.50
C LEU A 69 3.03 4.60 -4.79
N ALA A 70 3.23 5.24 -5.95
CA ALA A 70 3.20 4.55 -7.23
C ALA A 70 4.31 3.50 -7.36
N LEU A 71 5.53 3.80 -6.89
CA LEU A 71 6.64 2.86 -6.85
C LEU A 71 6.36 1.68 -5.92
N LEU A 72 5.81 1.95 -4.74
CA LEU A 72 5.46 0.91 -3.78
C LEU A 72 4.36 0.00 -4.35
N LEU A 73 3.30 0.57 -4.92
CA LEU A 73 2.26 -0.19 -5.61
C LEU A 73 2.81 -1.01 -6.78
N HIS A 74 3.76 -0.46 -7.54
CA HIS A 74 4.44 -1.19 -8.60
C HIS A 74 5.25 -2.37 -8.04
N SER A 75 6.00 -2.16 -6.95
CA SER A 75 6.77 -3.24 -6.31
C SER A 75 5.89 -4.33 -5.69
N LEU A 76 4.72 -3.95 -5.18
CA LEU A 76 3.76 -4.86 -4.53
C LEU A 76 2.78 -5.50 -5.52
N ALA A 77 2.85 -5.19 -6.81
CA ALA A 77 1.88 -5.69 -7.79
C ALA A 77 1.83 -7.23 -7.83
N GLN A 78 2.98 -7.88 -7.72
CA GLN A 78 3.09 -9.34 -7.65
C GLN A 78 2.52 -9.88 -6.33
N ASP A 79 2.88 -9.25 -5.21
CA ASP A 79 2.39 -9.64 -3.88
C ASP A 79 0.87 -9.48 -3.74
N LEU A 80 0.31 -8.41 -4.32
CA LEU A 80 -1.13 -8.17 -4.40
C LEU A 80 -1.84 -9.22 -5.25
N ALA A 81 -1.22 -9.67 -6.34
CA ALA A 81 -1.76 -10.76 -7.15
C ALA A 81 -1.80 -12.07 -6.35
N SER A 82 -0.71 -12.42 -5.65
CA SER A 82 -0.66 -13.59 -4.78
C SER A 82 -1.67 -13.52 -3.63
N PHE A 83 -1.81 -12.34 -3.00
CA PHE A 83 -2.80 -12.10 -1.97
C PHE A 83 -4.23 -12.23 -2.50
N ARG A 84 -4.52 -11.68 -3.68
CA ARG A 84 -5.84 -11.75 -4.32
C ARG A 84 -6.27 -13.20 -4.59
N VAL A 85 -5.36 -14.02 -5.11
CA VAL A 85 -5.61 -15.46 -5.33
C VAL A 85 -5.89 -16.16 -4.01
N TRP A 86 -5.05 -15.93 -3.00
CA TRP A 86 -5.25 -16.49 -1.67
C TRP A 86 -6.58 -16.06 -1.02
N GLU A 87 -6.98 -14.81 -1.22
CA GLU A 87 -8.19 -14.25 -0.63
C GLU A 87 -9.46 -14.78 -1.32
N GLN A 88 -9.43 -14.93 -2.65
CA GLN A 88 -10.49 -15.58 -3.42
C GLN A 88 -10.65 -17.05 -3.03
N GLY A 89 -9.53 -17.77 -2.82
CA GLY A 89 -9.55 -19.15 -2.33
C GLY A 89 -10.15 -19.29 -0.92
N ARG A 90 -10.19 -18.21 -0.12
CA ARG A 90 -10.88 -18.18 1.19
C ARG A 90 -12.34 -17.74 1.12
N GLY A 91 -12.75 -17.02 0.10
CA GLY A 91 -14.16 -16.65 -0.10
C GLY A 91 -15.03 -17.81 -0.60
N ASN A 92 -14.39 -18.90 -1.01
CA ASN A 92 -15.02 -20.12 -1.54
C ASN A 92 -15.08 -21.26 -0.50
N VAL A 93 -14.89 -20.96 0.79
CA VAL A 93 -14.98 -21.87 1.93
C VAL A 93 -15.87 -21.24 2.99
#